data_AF-A0A379APC1-F1
#
_entry.id   AF-A0A379APC1-F1
#
_cell.length_a   1.000
_cell.length_b   1.000
_cell.length_c   1.000
_cell.angle_alpha   90.00
_cell.angle_beta   90.00
_cell.angle_gamma   90.00
#
_symmetry.space_group_name_H-M   'P 1'
#
loop_
_entity.id
_entity.type
_entity.pdbx_description
1 polymer ?
#
loop_
_entity_poly.entity_id
_entity_poly.type
_entity_poly.pdbx_seq_one_letter_code
_entity_poly.pdbx_strand_id
1 'polypeptide(L)'
;MIRGLLVALRPVPQLKPQQILTLCKPRRFGDLVTVLEDRVILFLSSCRYNDLDKALKYIFSLPHDELFANRMVWFEDNQILAEVSNIKKLTPMAIQDLAPVSETARAAVESRPETHERAAPQPITLLPENKA
;
A
#
# COMPACT_ATOMS: atom_id res chain seq x y z
N MET A 1 21.21 4.93 -6.51
CA MET A 1 21.09 4.13 -5.27
C MET A 1 19.69 4.34 -4.73
N ILE A 2 18.81 3.34 -4.84
CA ILE A 2 17.44 3.43 -4.34
C ILE A 2 17.52 3.30 -2.83
N ARG A 3 17.37 4.40 -2.10
CA ARG A 3 17.30 4.38 -0.63
C ARG A 3 15.85 4.18 -0.21
N GLY A 4 15.61 3.21 0.67
CA GLY A 4 14.27 2.88 1.15
C GLY A 4 14.32 2.08 2.45
N LEU A 5 13.16 1.83 3.04
CA LEU A 5 13.02 0.97 4.21
C LEU A 5 12.35 -0.34 3.82
N LEU A 6 12.86 -1.44 4.34
CA LEU A 6 12.14 -2.71 4.36
C LEU A 6 11.53 -2.90 5.74
N VAL A 7 10.28 -3.31 5.81
CA VAL A 7 9.54 -3.49 7.04
C VAL A 7 8.79 -4.82 6.99
N ALA A 8 8.98 -5.67 8.00
CA ALA A 8 8.17 -6.86 8.19
C ALA A 8 7.24 -6.65 9.38
N LEU A 9 5.95 -6.75 9.13
CA LEU A 9 4.89 -6.55 10.10
C LEU A 9 4.21 -7.90 10.38
N ARG A 10 4.12 -8.28 11.65
CA ARG A 10 3.36 -9.45 12.08
C ARG A 10 1.95 -8.99 12.48
N PRO A 11 0.91 -9.46 11.78
CA PRO A 11 -0.48 -9.22 12.17
C PRO A 11 -0.76 -9.69 13.59
N VAL A 12 -1.76 -9.06 14.22
CA VAL A 12 -2.35 -9.64 15.44
C VAL A 12 -2.97 -11.01 15.13
N PRO A 13 -2.96 -11.99 16.06
CA PRO A 13 -3.43 -13.36 15.80
C PRO A 13 -4.90 -13.45 15.35
N GLN A 14 -5.68 -12.41 15.63
CA GLN A 14 -7.10 -12.31 15.29
C GLN A 14 -7.33 -11.87 13.83
N LEU A 15 -6.30 -11.38 13.13
CA LEU A 15 -6.38 -10.86 11.76
C LEU A 15 -5.54 -11.71 10.81
N LYS A 16 -6.14 -12.09 9.68
CA LYS A 16 -5.41 -12.76 8.61
C LYS A 16 -4.56 -11.75 7.82
N PRO A 17 -3.33 -12.11 7.39
CA PRO A 17 -2.48 -11.22 6.58
C PRO A 17 -3.18 -10.73 5.30
N GLN A 18 -4.03 -11.57 4.70
CA GLN A 18 -4.82 -11.24 3.51
C GLN A 18 -5.82 -10.10 3.75
N GLN A 19 -6.44 -10.02 4.94
CA GLN A 19 -7.37 -8.93 5.27
C GLN A 19 -6.63 -7.60 5.41
N ILE A 20 -5.40 -7.65 5.94
CA ILE A 20 -4.55 -6.47 6.06
C ILE A 20 -4.13 -5.93 4.68
N LEU A 21 -3.93 -6.80 3.69
CA LEU A 21 -3.70 -6.36 2.31
C LEU A 21 -4.88 -5.57 1.75
N THR A 22 -6.12 -5.95 2.07
CA THR A 22 -7.32 -5.19 1.65
C THR A 22 -7.35 -3.79 2.26
N LEU A 23 -6.76 -3.63 3.45
CA LEU A 23 -6.64 -2.35 4.14
C LEU A 23 -5.44 -1.51 3.68
N CYS A 24 -4.51 -2.12 2.94
CA CYS A 24 -3.30 -1.52 2.42
C CYS A 24 -3.60 -0.77 1.11
N LYS A 25 -3.50 0.55 1.15
CA LYS A 25 -3.69 1.44 -0.02
C LYS A 25 -2.41 2.24 -0.28
N PRO A 26 -1.39 1.63 -0.92
CA PRO A 26 -0.18 2.36 -1.27
C PRO A 26 -0.54 3.48 -2.25
N ARG A 27 -0.30 4.74 -1.86
CA ARG A 27 -0.60 5.92 -2.68
C ARG A 27 0.58 6.40 -3.52
N ARG A 28 1.79 5.89 -3.24
CA ARG A 28 3.02 6.32 -3.90
C ARG A 28 3.53 5.24 -4.84
N PHE A 29 3.99 5.67 -6.01
CA PHE A 29 4.66 4.80 -6.96
C PHE A 29 6.03 4.40 -6.40
N GLY A 30 6.27 3.10 -6.22
CA GLY A 30 7.51 2.56 -5.67
C GLY A 30 7.37 1.90 -4.29
N ASP A 31 6.24 2.09 -3.61
CA ASP A 31 5.94 1.34 -2.39
C ASP A 31 5.39 -0.04 -2.78
N LEU A 32 5.99 -1.10 -2.24
CA LEU A 32 5.63 -2.49 -2.51
C LEU A 32 5.12 -3.14 -1.24
N VAL A 33 4.14 -4.02 -1.39
CA VAL A 33 3.61 -4.84 -0.30
C VAL A 33 3.47 -6.27 -0.78
N THR A 34 3.86 -7.21 0.08
CA THR A 34 3.64 -8.64 -0.13
C THR A 34 3.30 -9.31 1.18
N VAL A 35 2.71 -10.50 1.11
CA VAL A 35 2.48 -11.37 2.26
C VAL A 35 3.38 -12.58 2.13
N LEU A 36 4.07 -12.89 3.21
CA LEU A 36 4.90 -14.08 3.34
C LEU A 36 4.48 -14.81 4.61
N GLU A 37 3.92 -16.00 4.46
CA GLU A 37 3.37 -16.80 5.57
C GLU A 37 2.40 -15.95 6.42
N ASP A 38 2.75 -15.70 7.69
CA ASP A 38 1.99 -14.90 8.65
C ASP A 38 2.58 -13.49 8.84
N ARG A 39 3.26 -12.95 7.82
CA ARG A 39 3.87 -11.62 7.86
C ARG A 39 3.51 -10.81 6.63
N VAL A 40 3.31 -9.51 6.82
CA VAL A 40 3.16 -8.54 5.75
C VAL A 40 4.50 -7.83 5.60
N ILE A 41 5.10 -7.91 4.42
CA ILE A 41 6.38 -7.28 4.11
C ILE A 41 6.11 -6.06 3.24
N LEU A 42 6.57 -4.90 3.69
CA LEU A 42 6.48 -3.63 2.96
C LEU A 42 7.88 -3.13 2.61
N PHE A 43 8.03 -2.65 1.39
CA PHE A 43 9.16 -1.85 0.98
C PHE A 43 8.69 -0.43 0.69
N LEU A 44 9.25 0.55 1.40
CA LEU A 44 8.90 1.96 1.29
C LEU A 44 10.03 2.71 0.60
N SER A 45 9.75 3.20 -0.60
CA SER A 45 10.72 3.94 -1.40
C SER A 45 10.92 5.36 -0.86
N SER A 46 12.18 5.82 -0.76
CA SER A 46 12.53 7.17 -0.27
C SER A 46 11.94 7.54 1.10
N CYS A 47 11.57 6.56 1.92
CA CYS A 47 11.09 6.77 3.28
C CYS A 47 12.27 6.82 4.26
N ARG A 48 12.13 7.60 5.34
CA ARG A 48 13.09 7.65 6.45
C ARG A 48 12.50 6.95 7.66
N TYR A 49 13.36 6.39 8.51
CA TYR A 49 12.93 5.67 9.71
C TYR A 49 11.98 6.51 10.59
N ASN A 50 12.29 7.80 10.80
CA ASN A 50 11.47 8.71 11.61
C ASN A 50 10.09 9.01 11.01
N ASP A 51 9.89 8.79 9.72
CA ASP A 51 8.62 9.02 9.04
C ASP A 51 7.87 7.70 8.79
N LEU A 52 8.37 6.57 9.29
CA LEU A 52 7.76 5.26 9.12
C LEU A 52 6.33 5.23 9.69
N ASP A 53 6.13 5.67 10.94
CA ASP A 53 4.81 5.64 11.57
C ASP A 53 3.80 6.52 10.83
N LYS A 54 4.26 7.66 10.32
CA LYS A 54 3.45 8.53 9.46
C LYS A 54 3.11 7.81 8.16
N ALA A 55 4.09 7.19 7.51
CA ALA A 55 3.88 6.44 6.27
C ALA A 55 2.87 5.29 6.47
N LEU A 56 3.02 4.51 7.55
CA LEU A 56 2.08 3.43 7.89
C LEU A 56 0.67 3.96 8.09
N LYS A 57 0.50 5.11 8.75
CA LYS A 57 -0.80 5.77 8.92
C LYS A 57 -1.46 6.18 7.59
N TYR A 58 -0.67 6.51 6.57
CA TYR A 58 -1.20 6.86 5.25
C TYR A 58 -1.47 5.65 4.35
N ILE A 59 -0.71 4.57 4.56
CA ILE A 59 -0.85 3.33 3.78
C ILE A 59 -2.03 2.50 4.29
N PHE A 60 -2.20 2.40 5.61
CA PHE A 60 -3.27 1.63 6.23
C PHE A 60 -4.44 2.53 6.60
N SER A 61 -5.67 2.06 6.33
CA SER A 61 -6.88 2.80 6.70
C SER A 61 -7.20 2.73 8.20
N LEU A 62 -6.53 1.84 8.94
CA LEU A 62 -6.67 1.59 10.38
C LEU A 62 -5.33 1.87 11.08
N PRO A 63 -5.35 2.22 12.38
CA PRO A 63 -4.13 2.46 13.15
C PRO A 63 -3.28 1.20 13.20
N HIS A 64 -1.98 1.37 12.94
CA HIS A 64 -1.06 0.25 12.82
C HIS A 64 -0.85 -0.51 14.13
N ASP A 65 -1.09 0.13 15.29
CA ASP A 65 -1.01 -0.50 16.61
C ASP A 65 -2.11 -1.54 16.86
N GLU A 66 -3.25 -1.44 16.16
CA GLU A 66 -4.34 -2.43 16.24
C GLU A 66 -4.14 -3.57 15.23
N LEU A 67 -3.45 -3.29 14.12
CA LEU A 67 -3.27 -4.25 13.04
C LEU A 67 -2.09 -5.21 13.29
N PHE A 68 -1.04 -4.73 13.96
CA PHE A 68 0.24 -5.44 14.03
C PHE A 68 0.73 -5.61 15.47
N ALA A 69 1.06 -6.85 15.84
CA ALA A 69 1.62 -7.18 17.14
C ALA A 69 3.13 -6.94 17.21
N ASN A 70 3.84 -7.08 16.08
CA ASN A 70 5.28 -6.92 16.02
C ASN A 70 5.70 -6.28 14.69
N ARG A 71 6.75 -5.47 14.72
CA ARG A 71 7.38 -4.86 13.54
C ARG A 71 8.89 -5.05 13.59
N MET A 72 9.46 -5.42 12.45
CA MET A 72 10.90 -5.41 12.20
C MET A 72 11.18 -4.43 11.07
N VAL A 73 12.23 -3.63 11.21
CA VAL A 73 12.56 -2.55 10.27
C VAL A 73 14.03 -2.63 9.92
N TRP A 74 14.32 -2.59 8.62
CA TRP A 74 15.67 -2.55 8.06
C TRP A 74 15.81 -1.32 7.18
N PHE A 75 16.84 -0.51 7.45
CA PHE A 75 17.12 0.74 6.75
C PHE A 75 18.50 0.78 6.11
N GLU A 76 19.37 -0.19 6.41
CA GLU A 76 20.67 -0.32 5.78
C GLU A 76 20.62 -1.29 4.59
N ASP A 77 21.32 -0.97 3.51
CA ASP A 77 21.28 -1.73 2.26
C ASP A 77 21.72 -3.19 2.45
N ASN A 78 22.75 -3.45 3.26
CA ASN A 78 23.21 -4.80 3.61
C ASN A 78 22.14 -5.62 4.33
N GLN A 79 21.39 -5.01 5.26
CA GLN A 79 20.33 -5.66 6.01
C GLN A 79 19.14 -5.98 5.11
N ILE A 80 18.76 -5.02 4.25
CA ILE A 80 17.69 -5.20 3.26
C ILE A 80 18.06 -6.33 2.30
N LEU A 81 19.28 -6.35 1.77
CA LEU A 81 19.75 -7.41 0.86
C LEU A 81 19.77 -8.79 1.54
N ALA A 82 20.27 -8.86 2.79
CA ALA A 82 20.26 -10.09 3.56
C ALA A 82 18.84 -10.63 3.77
N GLU A 83 17.90 -9.75 4.10
CA GLU A 83 16.51 -10.15 4.33
C GLU A 83 15.81 -10.56 3.03
N VAL A 84 16.02 -9.85 1.93
CA VAL A 84 15.50 -10.26 0.60
C VAL A 84 16.03 -11.65 0.22
N SER A 85 17.30 -11.93 0.50
CA SER A 85 17.87 -13.26 0.29
C SER A 85 17.24 -14.33 1.20
N ASN A 86 16.89 -13.99 2.44
CA ASN A 86 16.17 -14.90 3.35
C ASN A 86 14.76 -15.20 2.86
N ILE A 87 14.02 -14.17 2.45
CA ILE A 87 12.66 -14.31 1.87
C ILE A 87 12.67 -15.23 0.65
N LYS A 88 13.67 -15.07 -0.24
CA LYS A 88 13.83 -15.95 -1.42
C LYS A 88 14.05 -17.42 -1.04
N LYS A 89 14.80 -17.69 0.04
CA LYS A 89 15.04 -19.07 0.53
C LYS A 89 13.78 -19.68 1.13
N LEU A 90 12.98 -18.88 1.85
CA LEU A 90 11.71 -19.31 2.45
C LEU A 90 10.61 -19.51 1.42
N THR A 91 10.73 -18.90 0.25
CA THR A 91 9.71 -18.95 -0.81
C THR A 91 10.24 -19.61 -2.09
N PRO A 92 10.59 -20.91 -2.10
CA PRO A 92 11.00 -21.57 -3.34
C PRO A 92 9.84 -21.70 -4.36
N MET A 93 8.58 -21.64 -3.91
CA MET A 93 7.44 -22.12 -4.70
C MET A 93 6.43 -21.04 -5.17
N ALA A 94 6.43 -19.82 -4.60
CA ALA A 94 5.40 -18.82 -4.92
C ALA A 94 5.75 -17.86 -6.08
N ILE A 95 7.01 -17.86 -6.55
CA ILE A 95 7.46 -16.97 -7.64
C ILE A 95 7.22 -17.59 -9.03
N GLN A 96 6.87 -18.88 -9.12
CA GLN A 96 6.74 -19.56 -10.40
C GLN A 96 5.39 -19.38 -11.12
N ASP A 97 4.39 -18.74 -10.50
CA ASP A 97 3.03 -18.68 -11.09
C ASP A 97 2.37 -17.30 -11.07
N LEU A 98 3.18 -16.23 -11.12
CA LEU A 98 2.69 -14.99 -11.72
C LEU A 98 2.86 -15.13 -13.23
N ALA A 99 2.06 -16.01 -13.84
CA ALA A 99 1.77 -15.92 -15.26
C ALA A 99 1.43 -14.45 -15.56
N PRO A 100 1.98 -13.85 -16.64
CA PRO A 100 1.66 -12.49 -16.99
C PRO A 100 0.14 -12.38 -17.05
N VAL A 101 -0.43 -11.45 -16.26
CA VAL A 101 -1.86 -11.12 -16.33
C VAL A 101 -2.15 -10.87 -17.80
N SER A 102 -2.85 -11.83 -18.41
CA SER A 102 -3.14 -11.82 -19.83
C SER A 102 -3.78 -10.48 -20.17
N GLU A 103 -3.27 -9.82 -21.22
CA GLU A 103 -3.68 -8.49 -21.69
C GLU A 103 -5.16 -8.37 -22.09
N THR A 104 -5.98 -9.39 -21.86
CA THR A 104 -7.42 -9.40 -22.13
C THR A 104 -8.22 -8.41 -21.27
N ALA A 105 -7.65 -7.86 -20.19
CA ALA A 105 -8.28 -6.75 -19.46
C ALA A 105 -8.11 -5.37 -20.13
N ARG A 106 -7.21 -5.21 -21.12
CA ARG A 106 -7.07 -3.94 -21.86
C ARG A 106 -8.15 -3.74 -22.92
N ALA A 107 -8.73 -4.82 -23.45
CA ALA A 107 -9.70 -4.75 -24.55
C ALA A 107 -11.12 -4.31 -24.10
N ALA A 108 -11.45 -4.34 -22.81
CA ALA A 108 -12.78 -3.97 -22.33
C ALA A 108 -12.94 -2.46 -22.01
N VAL A 109 -11.89 -1.65 -22.12
CA VAL A 109 -11.94 -0.20 -21.88
C VAL A 109 -12.15 0.59 -23.18
N GLU A 110 -12.22 -0.07 -24.33
CA GLU A 110 -12.33 0.60 -25.64
C GLU A 110 -13.77 0.87 -26.11
N SER A 111 -14.79 0.40 -25.38
CA SER A 111 -16.18 0.81 -25.63
C SER A 111 -16.60 1.91 -24.64
N ARG A 112 -16.19 3.15 -24.98
CA ARG A 112 -16.80 4.38 -24.46
C ARG A 112 -18.31 4.35 -24.75
N PRO A 113 -19.14 4.72 -23.79
CA PRO A 113 -19.94 5.90 -24.07
C PRO A 113 -19.98 6.88 -22.88
N GLU A 114 -20.08 8.15 -23.26
CA GLU A 114 -20.56 9.30 -22.50
C GLU A 114 -19.60 9.96 -21.50
N THR A 115 -19.07 11.08 -21.96
CA THR A 115 -18.52 12.19 -21.20
C THR A 115 -19.46 12.54 -20.04
N HIS A 116 -19.16 12.06 -18.82
CA HIS A 116 -19.63 12.75 -17.63
C HIS A 116 -18.86 14.07 -17.54
N GLU A 117 -19.48 15.11 -18.07
CA GLU A 117 -19.06 16.49 -17.94
C GLU A 117 -18.87 16.79 -16.45
N ARG A 118 -17.62 17.07 -16.05
CA ARG A 118 -17.32 17.48 -14.69
C ARG A 118 -18.15 18.72 -14.38
N ALA A 119 -19.13 18.59 -13.49
CA ALA A 119 -19.91 19.73 -13.04
C ALA A 119 -18.96 20.80 -12.46
N ALA A 120 -18.87 21.94 -13.13
CA ALA A 120 -18.16 23.10 -12.60
C ALA A 120 -18.92 23.63 -11.37
N PRO A 121 -18.24 24.00 -10.28
CA PRO A 121 -18.91 24.53 -9.10
C PRO A 121 -19.65 25.83 -9.46
N GLN A 122 -20.95 25.89 -9.17
CA GLN A 122 -21.73 27.11 -9.34
C GLN A 122 -21.58 28.01 -8.10
N PRO A 123 -21.37 29.33 -8.29
CA PRO A 123 -21.29 30.26 -7.18
C PRO A 123 -22.67 30.43 -6.52
N ILE A 124 -22.73 30.28 -5.20
CA ILE A 124 -23.92 30.55 -4.40
C ILE A 124 -23.87 32.00 -3.95
N THR A 125 -24.85 32.81 -4.35
CA THR A 125 -25.06 34.15 -3.79
C THR A 125 -25.89 34.02 -2.52
N LEU A 126 -25.31 34.37 -1.37
CA LEU A 126 -26.04 34.44 -0.10
C LEU A 126 -27.00 35.63 -0.15
N LEU A 127 -28.31 35.39 0.01
CA LEU A 127 -29.30 36.45 0.18
C LEU A 127 -28.99 37.23 1.48
N PRO A 128 -29.09 38.58 1.48
CA PRO A 128 -28.92 39.34 2.69
C PRO A 128 -30.06 39.02 3.67
N GLU A 129 -29.69 38.86 4.93
CA GLU A 129 -30.61 38.61 6.04
C GLU A 129 -31.70 39.70 6.09
N ASN A 130 -32.94 39.27 6.02
CA ASN A 130 -34.11 40.12 6.13
C ASN A 130 -34.15 40.70 7.55
N LYS A 131 -33.83 41.99 7.70
CA LYS A 131 -33.93 42.73 8.95
C LYS A 131 -35.06 43.76 8.86
N ALA A 132 -36.10 43.47 9.65
CA ALA A 132 -37.15 44.34 10.19
C ALA A 132 -38.13 45.00 9.21
#